data_AF-A0A936SZY1-F1
#
_entry.id   AF-A0A936SZY1-F1
#
_cell.length_a   1.000
_cell.length_b   1.000
_cell.length_c   1.000
_cell.angle_alpha   90.00
_cell.angle_beta   90.00
_cell.angle_gamma   90.00
#
_symmetry.space_group_name_H-M   'P 1'
#
loop_
_entity.id
_entity.type
_entity.pdbx_description
1 polymer ?
#
loop_
_entity_poly.entity_id
_entity_poly.type
_entity_poly.pdbx_seq_one_letter_code
_entity_poly.pdbx_strand_id
1 'polypeptide(L)'
;MTKCGFSCAMVAAVLTLTLSGCASDDLTLPEPELEMPGAFVAVDGYDADDEITLIRTIDRLDFKFETLLFFTIYDVKPQSFDEARELSKRPDLPLRVEIEAQPRPAITVHPWRVVWFRTLTDDEERRVK
;
A
#
# COMPACT_ATOMS: atom_id res chain seq x y z
N MET A 1 -71.15 36.26 14.12
CA MET A 1 -70.85 37.22 15.21
C MET A 1 -69.76 36.63 16.09
N THR A 2 -68.58 37.27 16.10
CA THR A 2 -67.65 37.46 17.25
C THR A 2 -67.27 36.22 18.08
N LYS A 3 -65.99 35.79 18.18
CA LYS A 3 -64.84 36.56 18.72
C LYS A 3 -63.51 35.84 18.45
N CYS A 4 -62.49 36.62 18.07
CA CYS A 4 -61.07 36.31 18.26
C CYS A 4 -60.70 36.26 19.75
N GLY A 5 -59.75 35.39 20.10
CA GLY A 5 -59.07 35.33 21.40
C GLY A 5 -57.57 35.22 21.20
N PHE A 6 -56.85 36.15 21.81
CA PHE A 6 -55.42 36.43 21.75
C PHE A 6 -54.54 35.43 22.51
N SER A 7 -53.24 35.49 22.20
CA SER A 7 -52.08 35.18 23.06
C SER A 7 -51.79 33.73 23.42
N CYS A 8 -50.59 33.25 23.09
CA CYS A 8 -49.45 33.35 24.03
C CYS A 8 -48.16 32.89 23.32
N ALA A 9 -47.08 33.61 23.58
CA ALA A 9 -45.75 33.34 23.06
C ALA A 9 -45.18 32.02 23.59
N MET A 10 -44.44 31.28 22.75
CA MET A 10 -43.35 30.45 23.26
C MET A 10 -42.20 30.45 22.26
N VAL A 11 -41.17 31.21 22.64
CA VAL A 11 -39.84 31.23 22.05
C VAL A 11 -39.22 29.84 22.25
N ALA A 12 -38.99 29.11 21.17
CA ALA A 12 -38.15 27.91 21.17
C ALA A 12 -36.87 28.24 20.41
N ALA A 13 -35.83 28.58 21.17
CA ALA A 13 -34.47 28.74 20.68
C ALA A 13 -33.98 27.38 20.13
N VAL A 14 -33.93 27.26 18.81
CA VAL A 14 -33.28 26.12 18.15
C VAL A 14 -31.77 26.34 18.26
N LEU A 15 -31.16 25.61 19.19
CA LEU A 15 -29.72 25.43 19.31
C LEU A 15 -29.20 24.75 18.04
N THR A 16 -28.71 25.52 17.08
CA THR A 16 -27.92 24.99 15.97
C THR A 16 -26.56 24.56 16.53
N LEU A 17 -26.46 23.27 16.85
CA LEU A 17 -25.20 22.59 17.09
C LEU A 17 -24.31 22.79 15.86
N THR A 18 -23.32 23.65 15.99
CA THR A 18 -22.15 23.69 15.11
C THR A 18 -21.45 22.35 15.25
N LEU A 19 -21.81 21.41 14.38
CA LEU A 19 -20.96 20.29 14.03
C LEU A 19 -19.71 20.90 13.40
N SER A 20 -18.74 21.23 14.24
CA SER A 20 -17.34 21.29 13.82
C SER A 20 -16.95 19.86 13.48
N GLY A 21 -17.44 19.38 12.34
CA GLY A 21 -16.89 18.22 11.67
C GLY A 21 -15.46 18.60 11.34
N CYS A 22 -14.53 18.12 12.15
CA CYS A 22 -13.15 17.96 11.72
C CYS A 22 -13.21 17.07 10.48
N ALA A 23 -13.30 17.68 9.30
CA ALA A 23 -12.77 17.10 8.10
C ALA A 23 -11.27 16.96 8.39
N SER A 24 -10.92 15.84 9.04
CA SER A 24 -9.54 15.38 9.03
C SER A 24 -9.25 15.21 7.57
N ASP A 25 -8.44 16.13 7.04
CA ASP A 25 -7.96 16.12 5.67
C ASP A 25 -7.75 14.68 5.24
N ASP A 26 -8.50 14.31 4.21
CA ASP A 26 -8.44 13.06 3.49
C ASP A 26 -7.09 13.04 2.76
N LEU A 27 -6.03 12.94 3.55
CA LEU A 27 -4.66 12.78 3.10
C LEU A 27 -4.58 11.36 2.59
N THR A 28 -4.96 11.18 1.33
CA THR A 28 -4.63 9.99 0.56
C THR A 28 -3.12 9.87 0.59
N LEU A 29 -2.62 8.97 1.45
CA LEU A 29 -1.21 8.63 1.49
C LEU A 29 -0.80 8.21 0.07
N PRO A 30 0.37 8.65 -0.42
CA PRO A 30 0.83 8.23 -1.74
C PRO A 30 0.83 6.70 -1.79
N GLU A 31 0.31 6.14 -2.88
CA GLU A 31 0.38 4.70 -3.09
C GLU A 31 1.85 4.28 -3.13
N PRO A 32 2.22 3.19 -2.44
CA PRO A 32 3.60 2.74 -2.39
C PRO A 32 4.10 2.41 -3.79
N GLU A 33 5.32 2.85 -4.09
CA GLU A 33 5.98 2.62 -5.37
C GLU A 33 6.82 1.34 -5.32
N LEU A 34 7.10 0.74 -6.50
CA LEU A 34 7.97 -0.44 -6.65
C LEU A 34 9.31 -0.27 -5.90
N GLU A 35 9.89 0.92 -5.99
CA GLU A 35 11.23 1.20 -5.47
C GLU A 35 11.23 1.45 -3.94
N MET A 36 10.05 1.56 -3.32
CA MET A 36 9.94 1.89 -1.90
C MET A 36 10.37 0.69 -1.04
N PRO A 37 11.39 0.83 -0.17
CA PRO A 37 11.74 -0.21 0.78
C PRO A 37 10.54 -0.65 1.61
N GLY A 38 10.25 -1.95 1.62
CA GLY A 38 9.08 -2.53 2.27
C GLY A 38 7.88 -2.80 1.35
N ALA A 39 7.91 -2.33 0.09
CA ALA A 39 6.88 -2.65 -0.88
C ALA A 39 6.92 -4.15 -1.25
N PHE A 40 5.78 -4.81 -1.15
CA PHE A 40 5.56 -6.14 -1.71
C PHE A 40 5.01 -5.98 -3.12
N VAL A 41 5.70 -6.56 -4.09
CA VAL A 41 5.36 -6.46 -5.50
C VAL A 41 5.11 -7.84 -6.06
N ALA A 42 3.97 -7.98 -6.72
CA ALA A 42 3.66 -9.16 -7.51
C ALA A 42 4.02 -8.86 -8.97
N VAL A 43 4.79 -9.76 -9.60
CA VAL A 43 5.32 -9.61 -10.95
C VAL A 43 4.96 -10.85 -11.76
N ASP A 44 4.16 -10.68 -12.81
CA ASP A 44 3.69 -11.76 -13.68
C ASP A 44 4.71 -12.03 -14.79
N GLY A 45 5.15 -13.27 -14.94
CA GLY A 45 6.12 -13.64 -15.97
C GLY A 45 7.59 -13.41 -15.58
N TYR A 46 7.89 -13.16 -14.30
CA TYR A 46 9.26 -12.85 -13.86
C TYR A 46 10.17 -14.10 -13.88
N ASP A 47 9.76 -15.18 -13.23
CA ASP A 47 10.48 -16.45 -13.25
C ASP A 47 10.14 -17.31 -14.49
N ALA A 48 8.85 -17.36 -14.85
CA ALA A 48 8.30 -18.15 -15.94
C ALA A 48 7.01 -17.50 -16.46
N ASP A 49 6.72 -17.69 -17.76
CA ASP A 49 5.49 -17.20 -18.39
C ASP A 49 4.24 -17.68 -17.61
N ASP A 50 3.28 -16.78 -17.42
CA ASP A 50 2.03 -16.99 -16.66
C ASP A 50 2.22 -17.36 -15.16
N GLU A 51 3.42 -17.18 -14.57
CA GLU A 51 3.64 -17.31 -13.12
C GLU A 51 3.83 -15.94 -12.44
N ILE A 52 3.06 -15.69 -11.38
CA ILE A 52 3.23 -14.50 -10.53
C ILE A 52 4.28 -14.77 -9.46
N THR A 53 5.37 -14.01 -9.52
CA THR A 53 6.40 -13.98 -8.49
C THR A 53 6.10 -12.90 -7.46
N LEU A 54 6.17 -13.24 -6.17
CA LEU A 54 6.06 -12.26 -5.09
C LEU A 54 7.47 -11.85 -4.63
N ILE A 55 7.80 -10.58 -4.82
CA ILE A 55 9.05 -9.98 -4.36
C ILE A 55 8.78 -8.91 -3.30
N ARG A 56 9.82 -8.54 -2.56
CA ARG A 56 9.78 -7.37 -1.69
C ARG A 56 11.04 -6.55 -1.75
N THR A 57 10.87 -5.28 -2.05
CA THR A 57 11.95 -4.30 -2.11
C THR A 57 12.53 -4.09 -0.72
N ILE A 58 13.84 -4.26 -0.60
CA ILE A 58 14.62 -4.07 0.63
C ILE A 58 15.40 -2.76 0.56
N ASP A 59 15.97 -2.45 -0.60
CA ASP A 59 16.72 -1.21 -0.81
C ASP A 59 16.79 -0.84 -2.29
N ARG A 60 17.30 0.35 -2.56
CA ARG A 60 17.63 0.80 -3.92
C ARG A 60 18.92 1.60 -3.93
N LEU A 61 19.67 1.44 -5.02
CA LEU A 61 20.84 2.25 -5.30
C LEU A 61 20.60 3.02 -6.61
N ASP A 62 20.52 4.34 -6.48
CA ASP A 62 20.33 5.25 -7.61
C ASP A 62 21.68 5.59 -8.24
N PHE A 63 21.81 5.32 -9.54
CA PHE A 63 22.89 5.78 -10.40
C PHE A 63 22.38 6.91 -11.31
N LYS A 64 23.30 7.58 -12.02
CA LYS A 64 22.97 8.72 -12.89
C LYS A 64 21.91 8.42 -13.95
N PHE A 65 21.80 7.16 -14.40
CA PHE A 65 20.90 6.77 -15.49
C PHE A 65 20.09 5.49 -15.20
N GLU A 66 20.19 4.94 -13.99
CA GLU A 66 19.62 3.63 -13.66
C GLU A 66 19.40 3.50 -12.16
N THR A 67 18.39 2.73 -11.76
CA THR A 67 18.13 2.37 -10.36
C THR A 67 18.29 0.87 -10.23
N LEU A 68 19.18 0.43 -9.34
CA LEU A 68 19.34 -0.97 -8.96
C LEU A 68 18.47 -1.24 -7.75
N LEU A 69 17.59 -2.25 -7.84
CA LEU A 69 16.70 -2.65 -6.75
C LEU A 69 17.26 -3.89 -6.07
N PHE A 70 17.34 -3.84 -4.74
CA PHE A 70 17.63 -4.98 -3.89
C PHE A 70 16.31 -5.51 -3.33
N PHE A 71 16.00 -6.78 -3.54
CA PHE A 71 14.74 -7.36 -3.10
C PHE A 71 14.91 -8.82 -2.67
N THR A 72 13.97 -9.28 -1.85
CA THR A 72 13.81 -10.69 -1.47
C THR A 72 12.75 -11.32 -2.35
N ILE A 73 12.90 -12.60 -2.72
CA ILE A 73 11.88 -13.37 -3.44
C ILE A 73 11.27 -14.43 -2.53
N TYR A 74 9.95 -14.49 -2.46
CA TYR A 74 9.21 -15.44 -1.66
C TYR A 74 8.93 -16.74 -2.43
N ASP A 75 8.96 -17.87 -1.72
CA ASP A 75 8.63 -19.20 -2.26
C ASP A 75 7.12 -19.45 -2.21
N VAL A 76 6.36 -18.59 -2.88
CA VAL A 76 4.91 -18.70 -3.03
C VAL A 76 4.53 -18.49 -4.49
N LYS A 77 3.47 -19.19 -4.94
CA LYS A 77 2.97 -19.14 -6.32
C LYS A 77 1.52 -18.65 -6.38
N PRO A 78 1.26 -17.37 -6.07
CA PRO A 78 -0.09 -16.81 -6.21
C PRO A 78 -0.61 -16.96 -7.64
N GLN A 79 -1.89 -17.25 -7.79
CA GLN A 79 -2.58 -17.38 -9.08
C GLN A 79 -3.22 -16.06 -9.53
N SER A 80 -3.16 -15.02 -8.69
CA SER A 80 -3.68 -13.68 -9.00
C SER A 80 -3.00 -12.60 -8.16
N PHE A 81 -3.10 -11.35 -8.61
CA PHE A 81 -2.62 -10.20 -7.84
C PHE A 81 -3.34 -10.04 -6.48
N ASP A 82 -4.62 -10.40 -6.40
CA ASP A 82 -5.38 -10.31 -5.14
C ASP A 82 -4.95 -11.42 -4.16
N GLU A 83 -4.65 -12.62 -4.65
CA GLU A 83 -4.06 -13.66 -3.81
C GLU A 83 -2.66 -13.25 -3.31
N ALA A 84 -1.84 -12.65 -4.18
CA ALA A 84 -0.54 -12.11 -3.78
C ALA A 84 -0.65 -11.03 -2.70
N ARG A 85 -1.68 -10.17 -2.76
CA ARG A 85 -2.01 -9.20 -1.70
C ARG A 85 -2.32 -9.89 -0.37
N GLU A 86 -3.11 -10.95 -0.36
CA GLU A 86 -3.42 -11.62 0.91
C GLU A 86 -2.20 -12.40 1.45
N LEU A 87 -1.42 -13.04 0.58
CA LEU A 87 -0.20 -13.74 0.99
C LEU A 87 0.85 -12.78 1.57
N SER A 88 1.08 -11.63 0.93
CA SER A 88 2.07 -10.63 1.38
C SER A 88 1.83 -10.05 2.77
N LYS A 89 0.62 -10.20 3.33
CA LYS A 89 0.31 -9.81 4.71
C LYS A 89 0.80 -10.82 5.74
N ARG A 90 1.16 -12.04 5.32
CA ARG A 90 1.64 -13.09 6.23
C ARG A 90 3.08 -12.78 6.71
N PRO A 91 3.35 -12.85 8.01
CA PRO A 91 4.68 -12.54 8.55
C PRO A 91 5.72 -13.64 8.27
N ASP A 92 5.28 -14.86 7.98
CA ASP A 92 6.08 -16.09 7.98
C ASP A 92 6.22 -16.72 6.59
N LEU A 93 6.16 -15.90 5.52
CA LEU A 93 6.30 -16.41 4.16
C LEU A 93 7.69 -17.03 3.94
N PRO A 94 7.78 -18.24 3.35
CA PRO A 94 9.05 -18.86 3.03
C PRO A 94 9.80 -18.02 1.99
N LEU A 95 11.12 -17.92 2.13
CA LEU A 95 11.98 -17.21 1.17
C LEU A 95 12.57 -18.22 0.19
N ARG A 96 12.50 -17.90 -1.10
CA ARG A 96 13.22 -18.61 -2.16
C ARG A 96 14.62 -18.04 -2.33
N VAL A 97 14.72 -16.70 -2.34
CA VAL A 97 15.98 -15.96 -2.48
C VAL A 97 15.99 -14.84 -1.44
N GLU A 98 17.01 -14.81 -0.58
CA GLU A 98 17.08 -13.83 0.51
C GLU A 98 17.37 -12.42 0.01
N ILE A 99 18.31 -12.28 -0.93
CA ILE A 99 18.67 -11.01 -1.57
C ILE A 99 18.98 -11.27 -3.04
N GLU A 100 18.31 -10.52 -3.91
CA GLU A 100 18.64 -10.40 -5.31
C GLU A 100 18.76 -8.92 -5.68
N ALA A 101 19.64 -8.61 -6.63
CA ALA A 101 19.84 -7.26 -7.13
C ALA A 101 19.63 -7.24 -8.64
N GLN A 102 18.64 -6.47 -9.10
CA GLN A 102 18.35 -6.32 -10.52
C GLN A 102 18.11 -4.85 -10.87
N PRO A 103 18.47 -4.42 -12.09
CA PRO A 103 18.11 -3.09 -12.54
C PRO A 103 16.58 -3.00 -12.65
N ARG A 104 16.00 -1.85 -12.27
CA ARG A 104 14.54 -1.64 -12.31
C ARG A 104 13.87 -2.09 -13.62
N PRO A 105 14.44 -1.84 -14.82
CA PRO A 105 13.88 -2.34 -16.08
C PRO A 105 13.65 -3.85 -16.14
N ALA A 106 14.46 -4.66 -15.45
CA ALA A 106 14.31 -6.12 -15.41
C ALA A 106 13.03 -6.56 -14.69
N ILE A 107 12.45 -5.72 -13.81
CA ILE A 107 11.15 -5.96 -13.19
C ILE A 107 10.04 -5.30 -14.00
N THR A 108 10.24 -4.04 -14.42
CA THR A 108 9.16 -3.23 -15.03
C THR A 108 8.84 -3.61 -16.47
N VAL A 109 9.65 -4.45 -17.12
CA VAL A 109 9.33 -5.02 -18.44
C VAL A 109 8.18 -6.03 -18.36
N HIS A 110 7.92 -6.58 -17.18
CA HIS A 110 6.82 -7.49 -16.88
C HIS A 110 5.58 -6.73 -16.37
N PRO A 111 4.36 -7.27 -16.48
CA PRO A 111 3.23 -6.76 -15.72
C PRO A 111 3.46 -6.89 -14.21
N TRP A 112 3.32 -5.81 -13.46
CA TRP A 112 3.54 -5.81 -12.01
C TRP A 112 2.52 -4.96 -11.26
N ARG A 113 2.36 -5.22 -9.96
CA ARG A 113 1.58 -4.40 -9.03
C ARG A 113 2.21 -4.42 -7.65
N VAL A 114 2.27 -3.25 -7.00
CA VAL A 114 2.49 -3.21 -5.55
C VAL A 114 1.21 -3.70 -4.88
N VAL A 115 1.29 -4.85 -4.22
CA VAL A 115 0.12 -5.54 -3.66
C VAL A 115 -0.05 -5.25 -2.18
N TRP A 116 1.03 -4.93 -1.49
CA TRP A 116 1.02 -4.56 -0.08
C TRP A 116 2.26 -3.73 0.29
N PHE A 117 2.19 -3.06 1.43
CA PHE A 117 3.32 -2.30 1.96
C PHE A 117 3.36 -2.41 3.48
N ARG A 118 4.57 -2.64 4.00
CA ARG A 118 4.91 -2.41 5.41
C ARG A 118 6.36 -2.00 5.50
N THR A 119 6.70 -1.24 6.53
CA THR A 119 8.09 -0.93 6.84
C THR A 119 8.92 -2.21 7.02
N LEU A 120 10.20 -2.10 6.70
CA LEU A 120 11.16 -3.17 6.98
C LEU A 120 11.33 -3.35 8.49
N THR A 121 11.64 -4.57 8.89
CA THR A 121 12.15 -4.87 10.23
C THR A 121 13.65 -4.62 10.29
N ASP A 122 14.20 -4.47 11.49
CA ASP A 122 15.65 -4.30 11.70
C ASP A 122 16.47 -5.44 11.07
N ASP A 123 15.93 -6.66 11.06
CA ASP A 123 16.57 -7.82 10.44
C ASP A 123 16.61 -7.70 8.91
N GLU A 124 15.52 -7.19 8.31
CA GLU A 124 15.41 -6.99 6.87
C GLU A 124 16.30 -5.84 6.39
N GLU A 125 16.40 -4.74 7.16
CA GLU A 125 17.31 -3.63 6.83
C GLU A 125 18.78 -4.01 6.91
N ARG A 126 19.16 -4.92 7.81
CA ARG A 126 20.57 -5.34 7.98
C ARG A 126 21.11 -6.16 6.82
N ARG A 127 20.25 -6.68 5.93
CA ARG A 127 20.66 -7.50 4.78
C ARG A 127 21.45 -6.73 3.73
N VAL A 128 21.26 -5.41 3.65
CA VAL A 128 21.82 -4.54 2.60
C VAL A 128 22.86 -3.54 3.13
N LYS A 129 23.13 -3.55 4.44
CA LYS A 129 24.13 -2.69 5.12
C LYS A 129 25.46 -3.41 5.26
#